data_AF-A0A4V6A0G7-F1
#
_entry.id   AF-A0A4V6A0G7-F1
#
_cell.length_a   1.000
_cell.length_b   1.000
_cell.length_c   1.000
_cell.angle_alpha   90.00
_cell.angle_beta   90.00
_cell.angle_gamma   90.00
#
_symmetry.space_group_name_H-M   'P 1'
#
loop_
_entity.id
_entity.type
_entity.pdbx_description
1 polymer ?
#
loop_
_entity_poly.entity_id
_entity_poly.type
_entity_poly.pdbx_seq_one_letter_code
_entity_poly.pdbx_strand_id
1 'polypeptide(L)'
;MLKMSPKPQDLVIDVEENKSSKDINVVDVENEKKKDRKIINKPLPFHKLLSYTDAVDWSLMPLGTSGSIIHGTAQLIGDLLLGKALNAFGSNIGDDAAMVKALDNVLALLSLLVVPMILVIGATYTKKMNTVSTVKLLYLSEATSMVEQTVSQIKTVFAFVGESYAIKTFSESMAKQLSKSKVEALIKGVVIGTFQTVTFCSWALIIWVAAVVVTAKRAHGGDVLAAIMSILLGVISLTFAAPDMQIFNQTKAAGNEVFEVIQRKPLITNDSKGKTLNRMDGNIDIRDVHFAYIPIPAGRTDTQGIFFVNSIWKNGCVGGK
;
A
#
# COMPACT_ATOMS: atom_id res chain seq x y z
N MET A 1 -21.76 -20.92 -5.95
CA MET A 1 -23.10 -20.31 -5.82
C MET A 1 -23.19 -19.67 -4.45
N LEU A 2 -23.02 -18.35 -4.35
CA LEU A 2 -23.22 -17.61 -3.10
C LEU A 2 -24.44 -16.71 -3.30
N LYS A 3 -25.46 -16.99 -2.49
CA LYS A 3 -26.79 -16.39 -2.50
C LYS A 3 -26.65 -14.88 -2.23
N MET A 4 -27.11 -14.06 -3.18
CA MET A 4 -27.22 -12.61 -3.04
C MET A 4 -28.23 -12.22 -1.95
N SER A 5 -27.93 -11.10 -1.28
CA SER A 5 -28.84 -10.15 -0.61
C SER A 5 -29.53 -10.61 0.69
N PRO A 6 -29.41 -9.81 1.77
CA PRO A 6 -30.56 -9.47 2.58
C PRO A 6 -31.29 -8.26 2.00
N LYS A 7 -32.62 -8.27 2.12
CA LYS A 7 -33.56 -7.21 1.70
C LYS A 7 -33.25 -5.88 2.40
N PRO A 8 -33.52 -4.74 1.73
CA PRO A 8 -33.68 -3.46 2.41
C PRO A 8 -35.10 -3.36 2.98
N GLN A 9 -35.25 -3.52 4.29
CA GLN A 9 -36.43 -3.25 5.12
C GLN A 9 -35.91 -3.36 6.57
N ASP A 10 -35.83 -2.32 7.40
CA ASP A 10 -36.77 -1.21 7.58
C ASP A 10 -36.04 0.12 7.82
N LEU A 11 -36.16 1.04 6.86
CA LEU A 11 -36.20 2.47 7.17
C LEU A 11 -37.35 3.06 6.35
N VAL A 12 -38.55 2.54 6.66
CA VAL A 12 -39.80 3.13 6.22
C VAL A 12 -39.94 4.42 7.03
N ILE A 13 -39.61 5.54 6.42
CA ILE A 13 -40.19 6.83 6.82
C ILE A 13 -41.56 6.83 6.14
N ASP A 14 -42.57 6.33 6.85
CA ASP A 14 -43.97 6.51 6.47
C ASP A 14 -44.25 8.01 6.53
N VAL A 15 -44.22 8.65 5.36
CA VAL A 15 -44.83 9.96 5.17
C VAL A 15 -46.32 9.69 4.99
N GLU A 16 -47.00 9.49 6.11
CA GLU A 16 -48.45 9.51 6.16
C GLU A 16 -48.89 10.98 6.20
N GLU A 17 -49.26 11.49 5.03
CA GLU A 17 -49.84 12.81 4.86
C GLU A 17 -51.30 12.77 5.30
N ASN A 18 -51.61 13.22 6.53
CA ASN A 18 -52.95 13.71 6.83
C ASN A 18 -52.97 14.88 7.82
N LYS A 19 -53.79 15.87 7.45
CA LYS A 19 -53.97 17.22 7.99
C LYS A 19 -54.29 17.27 9.49
N SER A 20 -53.63 18.19 10.21
CA SER A 20 -54.33 19.28 10.91
C SER A 20 -53.34 20.32 11.46
N SER A 21 -53.67 21.59 11.23
CA SER A 21 -52.90 22.77 11.62
C SER A 21 -52.94 23.03 13.13
N LYS A 22 -51.78 23.06 13.80
CA LYS A 22 -51.31 24.12 14.74
C LYS A 22 -50.09 23.62 15.56
N ASP A 23 -49.07 24.48 15.61
CA ASP A 23 -47.92 24.47 16.52
C ASP A 23 -46.94 23.28 16.45
N ILE A 24 -46.23 23.14 15.33
CA ILE A 24 -44.94 22.41 15.31
C ILE A 24 -43.86 23.43 15.70
N ASN A 25 -43.40 23.36 16.96
CA ASN A 25 -42.36 24.24 17.47
C ASN A 25 -41.08 24.10 16.61
N VAL A 26 -40.63 25.21 16.03
CA VAL A 26 -39.34 25.32 15.30
C VAL A 26 -38.16 24.79 16.15
N VAL A 27 -38.30 24.88 17.47
CA VAL A 27 -37.35 24.35 18.47
C VAL A 27 -37.23 22.82 18.42
N ASP A 28 -38.29 22.09 18.10
CA ASP A 28 -38.29 20.62 18.07
C ASP A 28 -37.62 20.07 16.80
N VAL A 29 -37.81 20.73 15.66
CA VAL A 29 -37.11 20.41 14.40
C VAL A 29 -35.62 20.77 14.49
N GLU A 30 -35.29 21.89 15.13
CA GLU A 30 -33.89 22.29 15.40
C GLU A 30 -33.21 21.32 16.38
N ASN A 31 -33.94 20.81 17.37
CA ASN A 31 -33.45 19.83 18.34
C ASN A 31 -33.24 18.44 17.72
N GLU A 32 -34.13 17.96 16.87
CA GLU A 32 -33.93 16.70 16.13
C GLU A 32 -32.73 16.83 15.16
N LYS A 33 -32.61 17.94 14.41
CA LYS A 33 -31.41 18.22 13.59
C LYS A 33 -30.12 18.41 14.39
N LYS A 34 -30.19 18.86 15.65
CA LYS A 34 -29.04 18.92 16.58
C LYS A 34 -28.71 17.55 17.16
N LYS A 35 -29.70 16.70 17.38
CA LYS A 35 -29.58 15.35 17.89
C LYS A 35 -28.98 14.42 16.84
N ASP A 36 -29.41 14.52 15.59
CA ASP A 36 -28.80 13.79 14.47
C ASP A 36 -27.38 14.27 14.19
N ARG A 37 -27.11 15.59 14.22
CA ARG A 37 -25.73 16.11 14.17
C ARG A 37 -24.85 15.63 15.33
N LYS A 38 -25.41 15.45 16.52
CA LYS A 38 -24.70 14.86 17.68
C LYS A 38 -24.48 13.35 17.53
N ILE A 39 -25.35 12.63 16.83
CA ILE A 39 -25.19 11.19 16.57
C ILE A 39 -24.14 10.97 15.48
N ILE A 40 -24.13 11.79 14.43
CA ILE A 40 -23.16 11.72 13.31
C ILE A 40 -21.74 12.10 13.77
N ASN A 41 -21.59 13.05 14.71
CA ASN A 41 -20.29 13.47 15.25
C ASN A 41 -19.74 12.56 16.37
N LYS A 42 -20.43 11.48 16.74
CA LYS A 42 -19.85 10.49 17.68
C LYS A 42 -18.97 9.53 16.89
N PRO A 43 -17.65 9.46 17.15
CA PRO A 43 -16.82 8.43 16.57
C PRO A 43 -17.41 7.08 16.95
N LEU A 44 -17.74 6.27 15.93
CA LEU A 44 -18.27 4.93 16.13
C LEU A 44 -17.18 4.10 16.84
N PRO A 45 -17.48 3.50 17.99
CA PRO A 45 -16.48 2.71 18.69
C PRO A 45 -16.16 1.43 17.89
N PHE A 46 -14.88 1.03 17.87
CA PHE A 46 -14.37 -0.08 17.04
C PHE A 46 -15.13 -1.41 17.20
N HIS A 47 -15.62 -1.72 18.40
CA HIS A 47 -16.41 -2.94 18.64
C HIS A 47 -17.73 -2.97 17.87
N LYS A 48 -18.28 -1.81 17.51
CA LYS A 48 -19.53 -1.68 16.73
C LYS A 48 -19.29 -1.85 15.22
N LEU A 49 -18.04 -1.80 14.77
CA LEU A 49 -17.68 -2.22 13.41
C LEU A 49 -17.63 -3.76 13.31
N LEU A 50 -17.23 -4.44 14.39
CA LEU A 50 -17.28 -5.90 14.51
C LEU A 50 -18.70 -6.48 14.65
N SER A 51 -19.73 -5.66 14.89
CA SER A 51 -21.12 -6.16 14.90
C SER A 51 -21.74 -6.26 13.50
N TYR A 52 -21.11 -5.67 12.47
CA TYR A 52 -21.55 -5.75 11.08
C TYR A 52 -20.90 -6.91 10.31
N THR A 53 -20.17 -7.78 10.99
CA THR A 53 -19.39 -8.85 10.34
C THR A 53 -20.24 -10.10 10.12
N ASP A 54 -19.97 -10.81 9.02
CA ASP A 54 -20.70 -12.01 8.65
C ASP A 54 -20.41 -13.18 9.62
N ALA A 55 -21.29 -14.18 9.68
CA ALA A 55 -21.12 -15.35 10.55
C ALA A 55 -19.81 -16.12 10.32
N VAL A 56 -19.26 -16.03 9.10
CA VAL A 56 -17.95 -16.59 8.74
C VAL A 56 -16.82 -15.81 9.40
N ASP A 57 -16.90 -14.48 9.43
CA ASP A 57 -15.89 -13.63 10.03
C ASP A 57 -15.86 -13.77 11.56
N TRP A 58 -17.02 -13.95 12.19
CA TRP A 58 -17.11 -14.26 13.63
C TRP A 58 -16.35 -15.54 14.00
N SER A 59 -16.43 -16.57 13.16
CA SER A 59 -15.71 -17.83 13.39
C SER A 59 -14.22 -17.70 13.07
N LEU A 60 -13.87 -16.84 12.11
CA LEU A 60 -12.50 -16.64 11.64
C LEU A 60 -11.64 -15.87 12.63
N MET A 61 -12.21 -14.91 13.37
CA MET A 61 -11.49 -14.10 14.37
C MET A 61 -10.84 -14.88 15.53
N PRO A 62 -11.54 -15.79 16.24
CA PRO A 62 -10.93 -16.60 17.29
C PRO A 62 -9.92 -17.62 16.73
N LEU A 63 -10.18 -18.16 15.54
CA LEU A 63 -9.22 -19.03 14.83
C LEU A 63 -7.93 -18.28 14.45
N GLY A 64 -8.05 -17.05 13.97
CA GLY A 64 -6.89 -16.21 13.66
C GLY A 64 -6.09 -15.82 14.90
N THR A 65 -6.78 -15.54 16.01
CA THR A 65 -6.14 -15.18 17.28
C THR A 65 -5.36 -16.36 17.86
N SER A 66 -5.99 -17.55 17.93
CA SER A 66 -5.33 -18.78 18.38
C SER A 66 -4.15 -19.15 17.47
N GLY A 67 -4.32 -19.08 16.14
CA GLY A 67 -3.23 -19.32 15.19
C GLY A 67 -2.04 -18.37 15.38
N SER A 68 -2.30 -17.09 15.64
CA SER A 68 -1.24 -16.10 15.86
C SER A 68 -0.47 -16.34 17.17
N ILE A 69 -1.17 -16.69 18.26
CA ILE A 69 -0.54 -17.02 19.54
C ILE A 69 0.32 -18.28 19.40
N ILE A 70 -0.22 -19.33 18.77
CA ILE A 70 0.51 -20.57 18.53
C ILE A 70 1.75 -20.29 17.68
N HIS A 71 1.61 -19.53 16.60
CA HIS A 71 2.74 -19.24 15.73
C HIS A 71 3.85 -18.44 16.45
N GLY A 72 3.48 -17.40 17.20
CA GLY A 72 4.46 -16.59 17.94
C GLY A 72 5.17 -17.36 19.06
N THR A 73 4.43 -18.18 19.81
CA THR A 73 5.01 -19.00 20.89
C THR A 73 5.86 -20.14 20.36
N ALA A 74 5.44 -20.81 19.28
CA ALA A 74 6.22 -21.86 18.63
C ALA A 74 7.56 -21.34 18.10
N GLN A 75 7.58 -20.12 17.53
CA GLN A 75 8.82 -19.50 17.06
C GLN A 75 9.82 -19.28 18.21
N LEU A 76 9.38 -18.66 19.31
CA LEU A 76 10.22 -18.38 20.48
C LEU A 76 10.77 -19.66 21.13
N ILE A 77 9.91 -20.67 21.30
CA ILE A 77 10.29 -21.96 21.88
C ILE A 77 11.25 -22.70 20.93
N GLY A 78 10.98 -22.66 19.62
CA GLY A 78 11.82 -23.25 18.59
C GLY A 78 13.23 -22.68 18.61
N ASP A 79 13.37 -21.36 18.60
CA ASP A 79 14.68 -20.69 18.62
C ASP A 79 15.46 -20.96 19.91
N LEU A 80 14.77 -21.04 21.07
CA LEU A 80 15.40 -21.40 22.35
C LEU A 80 15.90 -22.86 22.37
N LEU A 81 15.06 -23.81 21.93
CA LEU A 81 15.44 -25.21 21.83
C LEU A 81 16.59 -25.38 20.84
N LEU A 82 16.54 -24.62 19.74
CA LEU A 82 17.58 -24.61 18.75
C LEU A 82 18.91 -24.10 19.29
N GLY A 83 18.91 -22.96 19.99
CA GLY A 83 20.11 -22.42 20.61
C GLY A 83 20.74 -23.39 21.63
N LYS A 84 19.91 -24.11 22.41
CA LYS A 84 20.38 -25.14 23.34
C LYS A 84 20.96 -26.35 22.61
N ALA A 85 20.30 -26.84 21.56
CA ALA A 85 20.81 -27.93 20.73
C ALA A 85 22.15 -27.53 20.11
N LEU A 86 22.24 -26.35 19.51
CA LEU A 86 23.46 -25.80 18.93
C LEU A 86 24.61 -25.72 19.94
N ASN A 87 24.35 -25.26 21.17
CA ASN A 87 25.38 -25.17 22.20
C ASN A 87 25.88 -26.55 22.67
N ALA A 88 24.98 -27.54 22.76
CA ALA A 88 25.32 -28.92 23.13
C ALA A 88 26.18 -29.62 22.06
N PHE A 89 25.92 -29.35 20.79
CA PHE A 89 26.72 -29.86 19.67
C PHE A 89 28.01 -29.06 19.44
N GLY A 90 27.97 -27.74 19.61
CA GLY A 90 29.07 -26.81 19.37
C GLY A 90 30.23 -26.88 20.36
N SER A 91 29.99 -27.36 21.58
CA SER A 91 31.00 -27.53 22.61
C SER A 91 31.89 -28.78 22.42
N ASN A 92 31.65 -29.59 21.38
CA ASN A 92 32.32 -30.87 21.12
C ASN A 92 33.01 -30.95 19.73
N ILE A 93 33.38 -29.82 19.13
CA ILE A 93 33.86 -29.71 17.73
C ILE A 93 35.40 -29.76 17.63
N GLY A 94 35.97 -30.36 16.55
CA GLY A 94 37.43 -30.47 16.39
C GLY A 94 38.05 -30.70 15.00
N ASP A 95 37.35 -30.54 13.86
CA ASP A 95 37.97 -30.62 12.52
C ASP A 95 37.30 -29.72 11.45
N ASP A 96 37.94 -28.58 11.14
CA ASP A 96 37.43 -27.57 10.21
C ASP A 96 37.49 -27.98 8.73
N ALA A 97 38.46 -28.83 8.34
CA ALA A 97 38.72 -29.15 6.94
C ALA A 97 37.69 -30.14 6.36
N ALA A 98 37.32 -31.15 7.16
CA ALA A 98 36.25 -32.09 6.80
C ALA A 98 34.88 -31.39 6.74
N MET A 99 34.66 -30.40 7.61
CA MET A 99 33.44 -29.58 7.67
C MET A 99 33.22 -28.78 6.37
N VAL A 100 34.23 -28.02 5.91
CA VAL A 100 34.12 -27.22 4.68
C VAL A 100 33.79 -28.09 3.46
N LYS A 101 34.41 -29.27 3.35
CA LYS A 101 34.17 -30.21 2.25
C LYS A 101 32.77 -30.85 2.30
N ALA A 102 32.24 -31.10 3.48
CA ALA A 102 30.87 -31.59 3.65
C ALA A 102 29.84 -30.50 3.29
N LEU A 103 30.10 -29.25 3.67
CA LEU A 103 29.24 -28.10 3.37
C LEU A 103 29.18 -27.76 1.89
N ASP A 104 30.31 -27.84 1.19
CA ASP A 104 30.39 -27.52 -0.24
C ASP A 104 29.44 -28.42 -1.05
N ASN A 105 29.41 -29.72 -0.75
CA ASN A 105 28.49 -30.66 -1.38
C ASN A 105 27.01 -30.35 -1.09
N VAL A 106 26.69 -29.95 0.14
CA VAL A 106 25.32 -29.60 0.54
C VAL A 106 24.88 -28.30 -0.14
N LEU A 107 25.76 -27.31 -0.20
CA LEU A 107 25.49 -26.00 -0.82
C LEU A 107 25.36 -26.10 -2.35
N ALA A 108 26.17 -26.94 -2.99
CA ALA A 108 26.07 -27.24 -4.42
C ALA A 108 24.73 -27.91 -4.76
N LEU A 109 24.26 -28.86 -3.94
CA LEU A 109 22.97 -29.53 -4.15
C LEU A 109 21.80 -28.57 -3.94
N LEU A 110 21.89 -27.71 -2.91
CA LEU A 110 20.88 -26.70 -2.59
C LEU A 110 20.74 -25.68 -3.73
N SER A 111 21.86 -25.15 -4.21
CA SER A 111 21.88 -24.14 -5.28
C SER A 111 21.41 -24.70 -6.63
N LEU A 112 21.74 -25.96 -6.95
CA LEU A 112 21.36 -26.59 -8.22
C LEU A 112 19.85 -26.83 -8.35
N LEU A 113 19.16 -27.22 -7.26
CA LEU A 113 17.75 -27.60 -7.31
C LEU A 113 16.80 -26.46 -6.93
N VAL A 114 17.12 -25.72 -5.87
CA VAL A 114 16.15 -24.82 -5.21
C VAL A 114 16.11 -23.45 -5.86
N VAL A 115 17.27 -22.90 -6.23
CA VAL A 115 17.38 -21.58 -6.87
C VAL A 115 16.61 -21.51 -8.20
N PRO A 116 16.77 -22.44 -9.17
CA PRO A 116 16.02 -22.36 -10.42
C PRO A 116 14.52 -22.58 -10.22
N MET A 117 14.12 -23.42 -9.27
CA MET A 117 12.72 -23.67 -8.97
C MET A 117 12.03 -22.42 -8.41
N ILE A 118 12.67 -21.74 -7.46
CA ILE A 118 12.18 -20.48 -6.88
C ILE A 118 12.10 -19.38 -7.94
N LEU A 119 13.10 -19.26 -8.82
CA LEU A 119 13.10 -18.26 -9.89
C LEU A 119 11.95 -18.48 -10.88
N VAL A 120 11.68 -19.73 -11.29
CA VAL A 120 10.58 -20.04 -12.22
C VAL A 120 9.21 -19.76 -11.58
N ILE A 121 9.02 -20.18 -10.32
CA ILE A 121 7.78 -19.90 -9.56
C ILE A 121 7.61 -18.39 -9.37
N GLY A 122 8.67 -17.68 -8.97
CA GLY A 122 8.66 -16.23 -8.73
C GLY A 122 8.40 -15.40 -9.99
N ALA A 123 9.01 -15.77 -11.13
CA ALA A 123 8.82 -15.06 -12.39
C ALA A 123 7.40 -15.24 -12.95
N THR A 124 6.86 -16.46 -12.90
CA THR A 124 5.49 -16.75 -13.36
C THR A 124 4.44 -16.11 -12.45
N TYR A 125 4.70 -16.08 -11.14
CA TYR A 125 3.86 -15.41 -10.15
C TYR A 125 3.82 -13.88 -10.36
N THR A 126 4.99 -13.23 -10.40
CA THR A 126 5.09 -11.76 -10.48
C THR A 126 4.35 -11.21 -11.70
N LYS A 127 4.45 -11.88 -12.86
CA LYS A 127 3.72 -11.47 -14.07
C LYS A 127 2.20 -11.53 -13.87
N LYS A 128 1.67 -12.66 -13.39
CA LYS A 128 0.22 -12.85 -13.22
C LYS A 128 -0.35 -11.98 -12.09
N MET A 129 0.38 -11.85 -10.97
CA MET A 129 -0.01 -11.05 -9.83
C MET A 129 -0.06 -9.56 -10.17
N ASN A 130 0.94 -9.05 -10.89
CA ASN A 130 0.98 -7.64 -11.26
C ASN A 130 -0.22 -7.26 -12.12
N THR A 131 -0.63 -8.08 -13.10
CA THR A 131 -1.81 -7.79 -13.91
C THR A 131 -3.09 -7.71 -13.07
N VAL A 132 -3.33 -8.69 -12.20
CA VAL A 132 -4.54 -8.70 -11.36
C VAL A 132 -4.53 -7.55 -10.34
N SER A 133 -3.36 -7.27 -9.75
CA SER A 133 -3.16 -6.20 -8.77
C SER A 133 -3.36 -4.81 -9.40
N THR A 134 -2.81 -4.55 -10.58
CA THR A 134 -3.02 -3.30 -11.31
C THR A 134 -4.49 -3.11 -11.67
N VAL A 135 -5.17 -4.16 -12.16
CA VAL A 135 -6.61 -4.08 -12.47
C VAL A 135 -7.45 -3.77 -11.23
N LYS A 136 -7.13 -4.38 -10.08
CA LYS A 136 -7.78 -4.05 -8.80
C LYS A 136 -7.54 -2.59 -8.40
N LEU A 137 -6.30 -2.10 -8.56
CA LEU A 137 -5.95 -0.71 -8.25
C LEU A 137 -6.70 0.27 -9.15
N LEU A 138 -6.90 -0.06 -10.43
CA LEU A 138 -7.68 0.76 -11.36
C LEU A 138 -9.14 0.91 -10.93
N TYR A 139 -9.83 -0.20 -10.62
CA TYR A 139 -11.21 -0.14 -10.12
C TYR A 139 -11.33 0.59 -8.78
N LEU A 140 -10.33 0.45 -7.91
CA LEU A 140 -10.28 1.17 -6.64
C LEU A 140 -10.09 2.68 -6.86
N SER A 141 -9.20 3.07 -7.77
CA SER A 141 -8.94 4.47 -8.11
C SER A 141 -10.19 5.11 -8.76
N GLU A 142 -10.86 4.41 -9.67
CA GLU A 142 -12.09 4.88 -10.31
C GLU A 142 -13.18 5.14 -9.26
N ALA A 143 -13.43 4.17 -8.38
CA ALA A 143 -14.42 4.33 -7.31
C ALA A 143 -14.05 5.43 -6.30
N THR A 144 -12.76 5.54 -5.95
CA THR A 144 -12.28 6.60 -5.05
C THR A 144 -12.45 7.98 -5.67
N SER A 145 -12.12 8.14 -6.95
CA SER A 145 -12.29 9.40 -7.68
C SER A 145 -13.76 9.82 -7.77
N MET A 146 -14.67 8.87 -7.96
CA MET A 146 -16.12 9.11 -7.96
C MET A 146 -16.62 9.58 -6.60
N VAL A 147 -16.16 8.94 -5.51
CA VAL A 147 -16.48 9.38 -4.14
C VAL A 147 -15.90 10.77 -3.89
N GLU A 148 -14.66 11.02 -4.29
CA GLU A 148 -14.01 12.33 -4.13
C GLU A 148 -14.80 13.44 -4.84
N GLN A 149 -15.22 13.22 -6.08
CA GLN A 149 -16.08 14.16 -6.82
C GLN A 149 -17.42 14.39 -6.13
N THR A 150 -18.06 13.32 -5.67
CA THR A 150 -19.36 13.37 -4.99
C THR A 150 -19.27 14.13 -3.67
N VAL A 151 -18.23 13.88 -2.87
CA VAL A 151 -18.00 14.52 -1.57
C VAL A 151 -17.58 15.98 -1.75
N SER A 152 -16.69 16.27 -2.71
CA SER A 152 -16.25 17.63 -3.03
C SER A 152 -17.44 18.51 -3.47
N GLN A 153 -18.40 17.94 -4.20
CA GLN A 153 -19.58 18.64 -4.73
C GLN A 153 -20.89 18.20 -4.07
N ILE A 154 -20.86 17.86 -2.79
CA ILE A 154 -22.03 17.26 -2.10
C ILE A 154 -23.29 18.14 -2.16
N LYS A 155 -23.14 19.47 -2.14
CA LYS A 155 -24.26 20.41 -2.27
C LYS A 155 -24.96 20.31 -3.63
N THR A 156 -24.20 20.07 -4.69
CA THR A 156 -24.72 19.90 -6.05
C THR A 156 -25.45 18.56 -6.16
N VAL A 157 -24.87 17.48 -5.63
CA VAL A 157 -25.50 16.14 -5.62
C VAL A 157 -26.83 16.16 -4.86
N PHE A 158 -26.88 16.87 -3.73
CA PHE A 158 -28.11 17.06 -2.96
C PHE A 158 -29.16 17.86 -3.74
N ALA A 159 -28.76 18.95 -4.42
CA ALA A 159 -29.67 19.77 -5.21
C ALA A 159 -30.34 19.02 -6.38
N PHE A 160 -29.66 18.02 -6.94
CA PHE A 160 -30.20 17.15 -7.98
C PHE A 160 -30.79 15.82 -7.46
N VAL A 161 -30.84 15.62 -6.14
CA VAL A 161 -31.33 14.37 -5.51
C VAL A 161 -30.58 13.13 -6.05
N GLY A 162 -29.27 13.27 -6.26
CA GLY A 162 -28.41 12.26 -6.90
C GLY A 162 -27.78 11.22 -5.96
N GLU A 163 -28.11 11.24 -4.67
CA GLU A 163 -27.44 10.42 -3.64
C GLU A 163 -27.58 8.92 -3.90
N SER A 164 -28.80 8.45 -4.19
CA SER A 164 -29.06 7.04 -4.48
C SER A 164 -28.32 6.56 -5.74
N TYR A 165 -28.17 7.44 -6.74
CA TYR A 165 -27.41 7.14 -7.95
C TYR A 165 -25.91 7.02 -7.66
N ALA A 166 -25.35 7.92 -6.85
CA ALA A 166 -23.94 7.86 -6.45
C ALA A 166 -23.63 6.58 -5.65
N ILE A 167 -24.48 6.23 -4.68
CA ILE A 167 -24.32 5.02 -3.86
C ILE A 167 -24.42 3.75 -4.72
N LYS A 168 -25.38 3.69 -5.65
CA LYS A 168 -25.53 2.55 -6.57
C LYS A 168 -24.28 2.37 -7.43
N THR A 169 -23.81 3.45 -8.05
CA THR A 169 -22.65 3.41 -8.95
C THR A 169 -21.38 3.01 -8.18
N PHE A 170 -21.19 3.55 -6.98
CA PHE A 170 -20.10 3.14 -6.08
C PHE A 170 -20.16 1.65 -5.74
N SER A 171 -21.35 1.15 -5.39
CA SER A 171 -21.57 -0.26 -5.04
C SER A 171 -21.26 -1.21 -6.21
N GLU A 172 -21.64 -0.82 -7.43
CA GLU A 172 -21.33 -1.60 -8.64
C GLU A 172 -19.82 -1.67 -8.92
N SER A 173 -19.11 -0.55 -8.77
CA SER A 173 -17.64 -0.51 -8.92
C SER A 173 -16.94 -1.35 -7.84
N MET A 174 -17.40 -1.29 -6.59
CA MET A 174 -16.89 -2.11 -5.49
C MET A 174 -17.16 -3.61 -5.71
N ALA A 175 -18.33 -3.99 -6.22
CA ALA A 175 -18.64 -5.38 -6.53
C ALA A 175 -17.69 -5.96 -7.59
N LYS A 176 -17.35 -5.18 -8.62
CA LYS A 176 -16.35 -5.56 -9.65
C LYS A 176 -14.97 -5.73 -9.02
N GLN A 177 -14.52 -4.79 -8.19
CA GLN A 177 -13.22 -4.88 -7.49
C GLN A 177 -13.15 -6.14 -6.61
N LEU A 178 -14.22 -6.45 -5.87
CA LEU A 178 -14.28 -7.60 -4.98
C LEU A 178 -14.13 -8.92 -5.75
N SER A 179 -14.74 -9.04 -6.93
CA SER A 179 -14.59 -10.23 -7.78
C SER A 179 -13.13 -10.47 -8.21
N LYS A 180 -12.38 -9.41 -8.52
CA LYS A 180 -10.95 -9.48 -8.86
C LYS A 180 -10.08 -9.76 -7.64
N SER A 181 -10.41 -9.15 -6.49
CA SER A 181 -9.73 -9.37 -5.22
C SER A 181 -9.80 -10.83 -4.78
N LYS A 182 -10.92 -11.52 -4.99
CA LYS A 182 -11.05 -12.96 -4.70
C LYS A 182 -10.06 -13.82 -5.49
N VAL A 183 -9.93 -13.55 -6.79
CA VAL A 183 -8.97 -14.27 -7.65
C VAL A 183 -7.54 -13.96 -7.23
N GLU A 184 -7.24 -12.70 -6.92
CA GLU A 184 -5.93 -12.29 -6.39
C GLU A 184 -5.58 -13.04 -5.10
N ALA A 185 -6.52 -13.12 -4.16
CA ALA A 185 -6.33 -13.80 -2.88
C ALA A 185 -6.07 -15.30 -3.07
N LEU A 186 -6.80 -15.96 -3.99
CA LEU A 186 -6.56 -17.37 -4.32
C LEU A 186 -5.18 -17.59 -4.93
N ILE A 187 -4.76 -16.72 -5.87
CA ILE A 187 -3.43 -16.79 -6.47
C ILE A 187 -2.35 -16.61 -5.39
N LYS A 188 -2.50 -15.62 -4.49
CA LYS A 188 -1.58 -15.41 -3.36
C LYS A 188 -1.49 -16.65 -2.47
N GLY A 189 -2.62 -17.23 -2.10
CA GLY A 189 -2.67 -18.43 -1.25
C GLY A 189 -1.93 -19.61 -1.87
N VAL A 190 -2.19 -19.91 -3.15
CA VAL A 190 -1.52 -21.01 -3.88
C VAL A 190 -0.02 -20.76 -3.97
N VAL A 191 0.41 -19.52 -4.22
CA VAL A 191 1.83 -19.20 -4.37
C VAL A 191 2.57 -19.30 -3.05
N ILE A 192 2.01 -18.74 -1.97
CA ILE A 192 2.63 -18.82 -0.64
C ILE A 192 2.72 -20.29 -0.19
N GLY A 193 1.66 -21.07 -0.41
CA GLY A 193 1.66 -22.50 -0.06
C GLY A 193 2.67 -23.33 -0.86
N THR A 194 2.76 -23.12 -2.18
CA THR A 194 3.73 -23.83 -3.03
C THR A 194 5.17 -23.44 -2.71
N PHE A 195 5.44 -22.15 -2.49
CA PHE A 195 6.75 -21.65 -2.07
C PHE A 195 7.19 -22.25 -0.73
N GLN A 196 6.29 -22.29 0.25
CA GLN A 196 6.58 -22.84 1.58
C GLN A 196 6.80 -24.35 1.53
N THR A 197 6.03 -25.09 0.71
CA THR A 197 6.17 -26.54 0.54
C THR A 197 7.53 -26.91 -0.06
N VAL A 198 7.97 -26.19 -1.10
CA VAL A 198 9.30 -26.37 -1.71
C VAL A 198 10.41 -26.12 -0.69
N THR A 199 10.24 -25.10 0.15
CA THR A 199 11.22 -24.74 1.20
C THR A 199 11.34 -25.85 2.26
N PHE A 200 10.21 -26.38 2.75
CA PHE A 200 10.25 -27.51 3.71
C PHE A 200 10.82 -28.79 3.09
N CYS A 201 10.49 -29.09 1.84
CA CYS A 201 11.06 -30.24 1.13
C CYS A 201 12.59 -30.11 0.97
N SER A 202 13.07 -28.91 0.64
CA SER A 202 14.50 -28.61 0.60
C SER A 202 15.17 -28.84 1.97
N TRP A 203 14.59 -28.32 3.05
CA TRP A 203 15.13 -28.51 4.39
C TRP A 203 15.21 -29.99 4.78
N ALA A 204 14.20 -30.78 4.41
CA ALA A 204 14.22 -32.23 4.64
C ALA A 204 15.35 -32.95 3.86
N LEU A 205 15.59 -32.55 2.60
CA LEU A 205 16.68 -33.10 1.79
C LEU A 205 18.07 -32.75 2.35
N ILE A 206 18.25 -31.51 2.83
CA ILE A 206 19.51 -31.07 3.47
C ILE A 206 19.81 -31.93 4.70
N ILE A 207 18.82 -32.14 5.57
CA ILE A 207 18.97 -32.98 6.76
C ILE A 207 19.24 -34.44 6.38
N TRP A 208 18.59 -34.95 5.34
CA TRP A 208 18.82 -36.31 4.86
C TRP A 208 20.25 -36.52 4.35
N VAL A 209 20.77 -35.61 3.52
CA VAL A 209 22.16 -35.67 3.04
C VAL A 209 23.14 -35.54 4.20
N ALA A 210 22.88 -34.63 5.14
CA ALA A 210 23.68 -34.49 6.36
C ALA A 210 23.72 -35.80 7.16
N ALA A 211 22.58 -36.49 7.32
CA ALA A 211 22.51 -37.78 8.00
C ALA A 211 23.31 -38.87 7.26
N VAL A 212 23.30 -38.90 5.93
CA VAL A 212 24.12 -39.82 5.13
C VAL A 212 25.63 -39.56 5.33
N VAL A 213 26.05 -38.29 5.41
CA VAL A 213 27.46 -37.93 5.66
C VAL A 213 27.92 -38.35 7.05
N VAL A 214 27.07 -38.19 8.07
CA VAL A 214 27.38 -38.57 9.45
C VAL A 214 27.43 -40.09 9.62
N THR A 215 26.48 -40.83 9.01
CA THR A 215 26.48 -42.30 9.05
C THR A 215 27.67 -42.93 8.32
N ALA A 216 28.19 -42.26 7.29
CA ALA A 216 29.42 -42.66 6.60
C ALA A 216 30.72 -42.41 7.42
N LYS A 217 30.62 -41.94 8.68
CA LYS A 217 31.75 -41.59 9.57
C LYS A 217 32.74 -40.58 8.97
N ARG A 218 32.30 -39.76 8.01
CA ARG A 218 33.15 -38.77 7.34
C ARG A 218 33.25 -37.44 8.09
N ALA A 219 32.33 -37.17 9.01
CA ALA A 219 32.30 -35.97 9.84
C ALA A 219 31.54 -36.24 11.15
N HIS A 220 31.84 -35.45 12.19
CA HIS A 220 31.11 -35.51 13.45
C HIS A 220 29.73 -34.83 13.29
N GLY A 221 28.68 -35.40 13.90
CA GLY A 221 27.30 -34.92 13.71
C GLY A 221 27.08 -33.50 14.24
N GLY A 222 27.81 -33.10 15.29
CA GLY A 222 27.71 -31.76 15.86
C GLY A 222 28.23 -30.67 14.93
N ASP A 223 29.39 -30.89 14.29
CA ASP A 223 30.05 -29.96 13.38
C ASP A 223 29.20 -29.71 12.13
N VAL A 224 28.66 -30.79 11.55
CA VAL A 224 27.79 -30.72 10.37
C VAL A 224 26.49 -29.98 10.70
N LEU A 225 25.90 -30.24 11.87
CA LEU A 225 24.68 -29.57 12.30
C LEU A 225 24.92 -28.07 12.55
N ALA A 226 25.97 -27.72 13.30
CA ALA A 226 26.31 -26.33 13.59
C ALA A 226 26.51 -25.53 12.30
N ALA A 227 27.25 -26.08 11.34
CA ALA A 227 27.52 -25.42 10.08
C ALA A 227 26.28 -25.25 9.19
N ILE A 228 25.40 -26.27 9.12
CA ILE A 228 24.13 -26.15 8.40
C ILE A 228 23.29 -25.02 9.00
N MET A 229 23.23 -24.92 10.34
CA MET A 229 22.46 -23.87 10.99
C MET A 229 23.03 -22.48 10.78
N SER A 230 24.35 -22.31 10.73
CA SER A 230 24.97 -21.04 10.35
C SER A 230 24.58 -20.62 8.93
N ILE A 231 24.55 -21.56 7.98
CA ILE A 231 24.07 -21.29 6.61
C ILE A 231 22.59 -20.90 6.62
N LEU A 232 21.73 -21.63 7.34
CA LEU A 232 20.30 -21.31 7.41
C LEU A 232 20.06 -19.90 7.95
N LEU A 233 20.72 -19.54 9.06
CA LEU A 233 20.61 -18.20 9.65
C LEU A 233 21.11 -17.13 8.68
N GLY A 234 22.22 -17.37 7.98
CA GLY A 234 22.74 -16.45 6.95
C GLY A 234 21.76 -16.23 5.79
N VAL A 235 21.12 -17.29 5.30
CA VAL A 235 20.11 -17.21 4.22
C VAL A 235 18.86 -16.45 4.69
N ILE A 236 18.42 -16.66 5.93
CA ILE A 236 17.30 -15.92 6.52
C ILE A 236 17.62 -14.43 6.58
N SER A 237 18.80 -14.04 7.07
CA SER A 237 19.24 -12.64 7.10
C SER A 237 19.29 -12.02 5.71
N LEU A 238 19.80 -12.75 4.71
CA LEU A 238 19.81 -12.28 3.32
C LEU A 238 18.39 -12.05 2.76
N THR A 239 17.46 -12.93 3.12
CA THR A 239 16.06 -12.83 2.68
C THR A 239 15.38 -11.60 3.28
N PHE A 240 15.63 -11.28 4.55
CA PHE A 240 15.10 -10.08 5.20
C PHE A 240 15.77 -8.78 4.75
N ALA A 241 17.02 -8.83 4.26
CA ALA A 241 17.71 -7.66 3.70
C ALA A 241 17.24 -7.26 2.29
N ALA A 242 16.58 -8.17 1.55
CA ALA A 242 16.09 -7.91 0.21
C ALA A 242 15.11 -6.70 0.10
N PRO A 243 14.08 -6.54 0.96
CA PRO A 243 13.22 -5.36 0.93
C PRO A 243 13.96 -4.05 1.22
N ASP A 244 15.00 -4.06 2.07
CA ASP A 244 15.79 -2.86 2.36
C ASP A 244 16.46 -2.32 1.10
N MET A 245 16.93 -3.21 0.22
CA MET A 245 17.50 -2.82 -1.07
C MET A 245 16.45 -2.19 -2.00
N GLN A 246 15.19 -2.62 -1.94
CA GLN A 246 14.10 -2.00 -2.70
C GLN A 246 13.78 -0.60 -2.19
N ILE A 247 13.68 -0.43 -0.86
CA ILE A 247 13.44 0.88 -0.23
C ILE A 247 14.59 1.83 -0.55
N PHE A 248 15.83 1.35 -0.50
CA PHE A 248 16.99 2.15 -0.88
C PHE A 248 16.93 2.60 -2.35
N ASN A 249 16.59 1.70 -3.27
CA ASN A 249 16.43 2.04 -4.69
C ASN A 249 15.30 3.06 -4.92
N GLN A 250 14.17 2.91 -4.22
CA GLN A 250 13.07 3.87 -4.27
C GLN A 250 13.47 5.23 -3.70
N THR A 251 14.20 5.25 -2.58
CA THR A 251 14.71 6.47 -1.94
C THR A 251 15.71 7.18 -2.85
N LYS A 252 16.56 6.43 -3.55
CA LYS A 252 17.47 6.99 -4.55
C LYS A 252 16.73 7.65 -5.71
N ALA A 253 15.64 7.02 -6.20
CA ALA A 253 14.81 7.59 -7.26
C ALA A 253 14.09 8.87 -6.80
N ALA A 254 13.45 8.86 -5.64
CA ALA A 254 12.77 10.02 -5.08
C ALA A 254 13.76 11.16 -4.73
N GLY A 255 14.92 10.80 -4.16
CA GLY A 255 15.99 11.74 -3.88
C GLY A 255 16.49 12.44 -5.14
N ASN A 256 16.57 11.74 -6.28
CA ASN A 256 16.96 12.33 -7.55
C ASN A 256 16.02 13.47 -7.98
N GLU A 257 14.69 13.30 -7.85
CA GLU A 257 13.72 14.36 -8.14
C GLU A 257 13.89 15.56 -7.21
N VAL A 258 14.13 15.33 -5.91
CA VAL A 258 14.40 16.40 -4.94
C VAL A 258 15.69 17.14 -5.27
N PHE A 259 16.76 16.41 -5.59
CA PHE A 259 18.03 17.02 -6.00
C PHE A 259 17.92 17.77 -7.32
N GLU A 260 17.09 17.31 -8.26
CA GLU A 260 16.80 18.02 -9.50
C GLU A 260 16.14 19.38 -9.21
N VAL A 261 15.17 19.44 -8.30
CA VAL A 261 14.54 20.69 -7.86
C VAL A 261 15.53 21.61 -7.15
N ILE A 262 16.37 21.07 -6.26
CA ILE A 262 17.37 21.86 -5.50
C ILE A 262 18.46 22.42 -6.43
N GLN A 263 18.94 21.63 -7.38
CA GLN A 263 20.01 22.03 -8.31
C GLN A 263 19.48 22.86 -9.49
N ARG A 264 18.15 22.95 -9.65
CA ARG A 264 17.53 23.79 -10.67
C ARG A 264 17.91 25.25 -10.46
N LYS A 265 18.65 25.81 -11.41
CA LYS A 265 18.91 27.27 -11.47
C LYS A 265 17.72 27.95 -12.15
N PRO A 266 16.91 28.77 -11.45
CA PRO A 266 15.82 29.49 -12.09
C PRO A 266 16.36 30.57 -13.04
N LEU A 267 15.68 30.80 -14.18
CA LEU A 267 16.02 31.91 -15.08
C LEU A 267 15.77 33.28 -14.43
N ILE A 268 14.77 33.35 -13.55
CA ILE A 268 14.40 34.56 -12.81
C ILE A 268 14.75 34.31 -11.36
N THR A 269 15.85 34.91 -10.90
CA THR A 269 16.31 34.80 -9.51
C THR A 269 15.86 36.02 -8.74
N ASN A 270 15.35 35.84 -7.53
CA ASN A 270 15.04 36.93 -6.58
C ASN A 270 16.32 37.43 -5.87
N ASP A 271 17.46 37.37 -6.57
CA ASP A 271 18.73 37.91 -6.10
C ASP A 271 18.63 39.44 -6.22
N SER A 272 19.03 40.16 -5.17
CA SER A 272 19.05 41.62 -5.08
C SER A 272 20.06 42.31 -6.02
N LYS A 273 20.45 41.65 -7.11
CA LYS A 273 21.31 42.20 -8.19
C LYS A 273 20.59 43.24 -9.05
N GLY A 274 19.28 43.43 -8.84
CA GLY A 274 18.51 44.51 -9.43
C GLY A 274 18.83 45.87 -8.79
N LYS A 275 18.63 46.95 -9.53
CA LYS A 275 18.81 48.32 -9.03
C LYS A 275 17.66 48.68 -8.09
N THR A 276 17.93 48.85 -6.79
CA THR A 276 16.97 49.42 -5.85
C THR A 276 16.89 50.93 -6.07
N LEU A 277 15.70 51.45 -6.34
CA LEU A 277 15.46 52.88 -6.56
C LEU A 277 14.93 53.51 -5.27
N ASN A 278 15.60 54.54 -4.74
CA ASN A 278 15.19 55.23 -3.50
C ASN A 278 13.91 56.07 -3.68
N ARG A 279 13.60 56.48 -4.92
CA ARG A 279 12.38 57.22 -5.25
C ARG A 279 11.86 56.75 -6.60
N MET A 280 10.59 56.37 -6.65
CA MET A 280 9.90 55.86 -7.83
C MET A 280 8.86 56.89 -8.29
N ASP A 281 8.89 57.27 -9.57
CA ASP A 281 7.96 58.25 -10.17
C ASP A 281 6.70 57.59 -10.77
N GLY A 282 6.62 56.25 -10.71
CA GLY A 282 5.42 55.48 -11.08
C GLY A 282 5.09 55.41 -12.57
N ASN A 283 5.94 55.92 -13.46
CA ASN A 283 5.71 55.84 -14.91
C ASN A 283 6.06 54.44 -15.46
N ILE A 284 5.04 53.67 -15.85
CA ILE A 284 5.16 52.32 -16.41
C ILE A 284 4.90 52.39 -17.92
N ASP A 285 5.83 51.87 -18.71
CA ASP A 285 5.75 51.81 -20.18
C ASP A 285 5.93 50.35 -20.62
N ILE A 286 4.90 49.77 -21.21
CA ILE A 286 4.89 48.37 -21.69
C ILE A 286 5.04 48.44 -23.21
N ARG A 287 6.15 47.92 -23.75
CA ARG A 287 6.47 47.99 -25.17
C ARG A 287 6.58 46.61 -25.77
N ASP A 288 5.72 46.32 -26.75
CA ASP A 288 5.76 45.15 -27.63
C ASP A 288 6.05 43.82 -26.89
N VAL A 289 5.20 43.49 -25.91
CA VAL A 289 5.39 42.31 -25.05
C VAL A 289 4.61 41.13 -25.61
N HIS A 290 5.33 40.08 -26.01
CA HIS A 290 4.76 38.78 -26.34
C HIS A 290 4.88 37.85 -25.14
N PHE A 291 3.74 37.42 -24.59
CA PHE A 291 3.69 36.51 -23.46
C PHE A 291 2.76 35.34 -23.73
N ALA A 292 3.26 34.14 -23.48
CA ALA A 292 2.46 32.92 -23.44
C ALA A 292 2.77 32.20 -22.14
N TYR A 293 1.74 31.80 -21.43
CA TYR A 293 1.91 30.94 -20.26
C TYR A 293 2.37 29.57 -20.76
N ILE A 294 3.42 29.01 -20.15
CA ILE A 294 3.88 27.67 -20.51
C ILE A 294 2.76 26.68 -20.17
N PRO A 295 2.30 25.84 -21.12
CA PRO A 295 1.31 24.82 -20.83
C PRO A 295 1.84 23.88 -19.75
N ILE A 296 1.07 23.71 -18.69
CA ILE A 296 1.35 22.71 -17.65
C ILE A 296 1.34 21.33 -18.35
N PRO A 297 2.37 20.48 -18.19
CA PRO A 297 2.41 19.22 -18.93
C PRO A 297 1.41 18.23 -18.31
N ALA A 298 0.20 18.17 -18.86
CA ALA A 298 -0.71 17.03 -18.76
C ALA A 298 -1.82 17.10 -19.82
N GLY A 299 -1.55 16.54 -21.01
CA GLY A 299 -2.55 15.81 -21.79
C GLY A 299 -3.78 16.53 -22.35
N ARG A 300 -3.88 17.87 -22.37
CA ARG A 300 -4.89 18.60 -23.14
C ARG A 300 -4.24 19.51 -24.16
N THR A 301 -4.27 19.09 -25.41
CA THR A 301 -4.09 19.95 -26.58
C THR A 301 -5.36 20.77 -26.77
N ASP A 302 -5.61 21.75 -25.91
CA ASP A 302 -6.42 22.89 -26.34
C ASP A 302 -6.24 24.08 -25.41
N THR A 303 -6.33 25.29 -25.98
CA THR A 303 -6.08 26.62 -25.40
C THR A 303 -4.61 27.03 -25.29
N GLN A 304 -3.97 27.24 -26.46
CA GLN A 304 -2.96 28.29 -26.59
C GLN A 304 -3.65 29.66 -26.49
N GLY A 305 -3.76 30.22 -25.29
CA GLY A 305 -4.06 31.63 -25.11
C GLY A 305 -2.78 32.45 -25.28
N ILE A 306 -2.39 32.77 -26.51
CA ILE A 306 -1.37 33.79 -26.76
C ILE A 306 -2.06 35.15 -26.56
N PHE A 307 -1.76 35.82 -25.45
CA PHE A 307 -2.27 37.17 -25.21
C PHE A 307 -1.36 38.16 -25.92
N PHE A 308 -1.90 38.85 -26.94
CA PHE A 308 -1.23 39.97 -27.60
C PHE A 308 -1.63 41.26 -26.91
N VAL A 309 -0.68 41.93 -26.26
CA VAL A 309 -0.88 43.30 -25.77
C VAL A 309 -0.05 44.22 -26.65
N ASN A 310 -0.67 44.81 -27.67
CA ASN A 310 -0.07 45.88 -28.46
C ASN A 310 -0.70 47.21 -28.03
N SER A 311 -0.13 47.82 -26.99
CA SER A 311 -0.55 49.15 -26.55
C SER A 311 0.60 49.90 -25.89
N ILE A 312 0.92 51.10 -26.39
CA ILE A 312 1.76 52.07 -25.69
C ILE A 312 0.87 52.79 -24.67
N TRP A 313 0.90 52.34 -23.42
CA TRP A 313 0.31 53.08 -22.29
C TRP A 313 1.41 53.90 -21.61
N LYS A 314 1.23 55.22 -21.55
CA LYS A 314 2.00 56.13 -20.67
C LYS A 314 1.02 56.77 -19.70
N ASN A 315 1.06 56.37 -18.43
CA ASN A 315 0.38 57.12 -17.37
C ASN A 315 1.40 58.02 -16.67
N GLY A 316 1.20 59.32 -16.81
CA GLY A 316 1.88 60.33 -16.01
C GLY A 316 1.42 60.27 -14.55
N CYS A 317 2.41 60.23 -13.66
CA CYS A 317 2.42 60.57 -12.24
C CYS A 317 1.07 60.64 -11.50
N VAL A 318 0.84 59.70 -10.58
CA VAL A 318 0.06 59.99 -9.37
C VAL A 318 1.05 60.45 -8.30
N GLY A 319 1.20 61.77 -8.18
CA GLY A 319 1.87 62.38 -7.05
C GLY A 319 1.06 62.15 -5.78
N GLY A 320 1.56 61.29 -4.89
CA GLY A 320 1.19 61.26 -3.49
C GLY A 320 2.18 62.08 -2.67
N LYS A 321 1.68 63.03 -1.89
CA LYS A 321 2.37 63.50 -0.68
C LYS A 321 2.44 62.37 0.34
#